data_AF-A0A5K0ZBV2-F1
#
_entry.id   AF-A0A5K0ZBV2-F1
#
_cell.length_a   1.000
_cell.length_b   1.000
_cell.length_c   1.000
_cell.angle_alpha   90.00
_cell.angle_beta   90.00
_cell.angle_gamma   90.00
#
_symmetry.space_group_name_H-M   'P 1'
#
loop_
_entity.id
_entity.type
_entity.pdbx_description
1 polymer ?
#
loop_
_entity_poly.entity_id
_entity_poly.type
_entity_poly.pdbx_seq_one_letter_code
_entity_poly.pdbx_strand_id
1 'polypeptide(L)' 'LGFMVSQKGIEMDPSKAKAIIEMSPPTNLKELRSLQGRIQSIRRFISNLAMRCEPFNHLLRKGVKFEWGHECQASFEKIK' A
#
# COMPACT_ATOMS: atom_id res chain seq x y z
N LEU A 1 -2.13 16.79 10.50
CA LEU A 1 -0.67 16.54 10.44
C LEU A 1 -0.39 15.35 11.36
N GLY A 2 -0.04 14.17 10.82
CA GLY A 2 -0.06 12.91 11.58
C GLY A 2 1.30 12.22 11.62
N PHE A 3 2.30 12.90 12.18
CA PHE A 3 3.67 12.41 12.32
C PHE A 3 4.13 12.63 13.75
N MET A 4 4.63 11.57 14.39
CA MET A 4 5.22 11.64 15.72
C MET A 4 6.72 11.82 15.53
N VAL A 5 7.28 12.90 16.06
CA VAL A 5 8.72 13.20 15.97
C VAL A 5 9.36 12.71 17.27
N SER A 6 10.27 11.73 17.19
CA SER A 6 11.07 11.25 18.32
C SER A 6 12.54 11.63 18.10
N GLN A 7 13.36 11.57 19.17
CA GLN A 7 14.81 11.84 19.11
C GLN A 7 15.58 10.91 18.14
N LYS A 8 14.97 9.83 17.64
CA LYS A 8 15.56 8.90 16.65
C LYS A 8 15.14 9.15 15.20
N GLY A 9 14.23 10.10 14.96
CA GLY A 9 13.75 10.45 13.63
C GLY A 9 12.22 10.63 13.55
N ILE A 10 11.71 10.72 12.33
CA ILE A 10 10.26 10.72 12.08
C ILE A 10 9.78 9.28 12.29
N GLU A 11 8.98 9.02 13.32
CA GLU A 11 8.35 7.72 13.50
C GLU A 11 7.01 7.69 12.77
N MET A 12 6.74 6.58 12.08
CA MET A 12 5.44 6.35 11.46
C MET A 12 4.40 6.24 12.57
N ASP A 13 3.28 6.95 12.43
CA ASP A 13 2.12 6.77 13.30
C ASP A 13 1.72 5.29 13.30
N PRO A 14 1.83 4.58 14.45
CA PRO A 14 1.54 3.14 14.54
C PRO A 14 0.14 2.81 14.04
N SER A 15 -0.80 3.75 14.17
CA SER A 15 -2.18 3.62 13.72
C SER A 15 -2.28 3.49 12.19
N LYS A 16 -1.39 4.17 11.44
CA LYS A 16 -1.37 4.12 9.96
C LYS A 16 -0.78 2.82 9.45
N ALA A 17 0.26 2.33 10.14
CA ALA A 17 0.85 1.02 9.86
C ALA A 17 -0.16 -0.09 10.10
N LYS A 18 -0.80 -0.06 11.28
CA LYS A 18 -1.83 -1.02 11.70
C LYS A 18 -2.99 -1.08 10.71
N ALA A 19 -3.45 0.06 10.21
CA ALA A 19 -4.51 0.12 9.22
C ALA A 19 -4.18 -0.54 7.86
N ILE A 20 -2.89 -0.68 7.52
CA ILE A 20 -2.45 -1.40 6.30
C ILE A 20 -2.28 -2.89 6.59
N ILE A 21 -1.74 -3.24 7.76
CA ILE A 21 -1.57 -4.63 8.21
C ILE A 21 -2.94 -5.34 8.33
N GLU A 22 -3.92 -4.66 8.93
CA GLU A 22 -5.28 -5.19 9.14
C GLU A 22 -6.17 -5.13 7.89
N MET A 23 -5.68 -4.55 6.79
CA MET A 23 -6.46 -4.43 5.57
C MET A 23 -6.60 -5.78 4.85
N SER A 24 -7.81 -6.05 4.37
CA SER A 24 -8.08 -7.14 3.43
C SER A 24 -7.62 -6.79 2.02
N PRO A 25 -7.26 -7.78 1.19
CA PRO A 25 -6.96 -7.53 -0.22
C PRO A 25 -8.15 -6.86 -0.93
N PRO A 26 -7.90 -5.90 -1.83
CA PRO A 26 -8.95 -5.20 -2.55
C PRO A 26 -9.64 -6.15 -3.55
N THR A 27 -10.96 -6.03 -3.62
CA THR A 27 -11.81 -6.85 -4.49
C THR A 27 -12.20 -6.14 -5.78
N ASN A 28 -11.91 -4.83 -5.89
CA ASN A 28 -12.23 -4.01 -7.05
C ASN A 28 -11.27 -2.82 -7.21
N LEU A 29 -11.36 -2.14 -8.36
CA LEU A 29 -10.52 -0.97 -8.69
C LEU A 29 -10.68 0.20 -7.72
N LYS A 30 -11.87 0.40 -7.14
CA LYS A 30 -12.12 1.51 -6.20
C LYS A 30 -11.35 1.25 -4.90
N GLU A 31 -11.41 0.03 -4.39
CA GLU A 31 -10.63 -0.41 -3.23
C GLU A 31 -9.13 -0.37 -3.51
N LEU A 32 -8.68 -0.78 -4.70
CA LEU A 32 -7.27 -0.71 -5.06
C LEU A 32 -6.74 0.73 -5.06
N ARG A 33 -7.51 1.70 -5.60
CA ARG A 33 -7.14 3.12 -5.53
C ARG A 33 -7.06 3.64 -4.10
N SER A 34 -8.01 3.22 -3.25
CA SER A 34 -8.01 3.57 -1.82
C SER A 34 -6.77 3.00 -1.10
N LEU A 35 -6.44 1.73 -1.38
CA LEU A 35 -5.23 1.08 -0.86
C LEU A 35 -3.97 1.83 -1.29
N GLN A 36 -3.83 2.17 -2.58
CA GLN A 36 -2.68 2.94 -3.06
C GLN A 36 -2.56 4.31 -2.38
N GLY A 37 -3.68 5.00 -2.15
CA GLY A 37 -3.66 6.27 -1.39
C GLY A 37 -3.12 6.11 0.03
N ARG A 38 -3.50 5.03 0.73
CA ARG A 38 -3.02 4.71 2.08
C ARG A 38 -1.55 4.33 2.09
N ILE A 39 -1.14 3.46 1.17
CA ILE A 39 0.26 3.09 0.95
C ILE A 39 1.12 4.34 0.70
N GLN A 40 0.64 5.26 -0.14
CA GLN A 40 1.36 6.48 -0.46
C GLN A 40 1.55 7.39 0.75
N SER A 41 0.63 7.34 1.72
CA SER A 41 0.74 8.10 2.97
C SER A 41 1.92 7.66 3.86
N ILE A 42 2.38 6.41 3.70
CA ILE A 42 3.52 5.84 4.43
C ILE A 42 4.74 5.60 3.55
N ARG A 43 4.75 6.09 2.30
CA ARG A 43 5.76 5.77 1.28
C ARG A 43 7.21 5.97 1.72
N ARG A 44 7.45 6.97 2.58
CA ARG A 44 8.79 7.32 3.06
C ARG A 44 9.37 6.32 4.07
N PHE A 45 8.55 5.39 4.54
CA PHE A 45 8.93 4.34 5.48
C PHE A 45 9.09 2.97 4.83
N ILE A 46 8.66 2.82 3.56
CA ILE A 46 8.76 1.57 2.82
C ILE A 46 9.83 1.72 1.74
N SER A 47 10.94 1.00 1.89
CA SER A 47 11.97 0.92 0.87
C SER A 47 11.46 0.16 -0.38
N ASN A 48 11.86 0.65 -1.55
CA ASN A 48 11.50 0.09 -2.85
C ASN A 48 9.99 -0.01 -3.09
N LEU A 49 9.19 0.90 -2.51
CA LEU A 49 7.73 0.86 -2.63
C LEU A 49 7.25 0.87 -4.08
N ALA A 50 7.89 1.64 -4.96
CA ALA A 50 7.53 1.69 -6.39
C ALA A 50 7.57 0.28 -7.03
N MET A 51 8.63 -0.48 -6.77
CA MET A 51 8.77 -1.86 -7.25
C MET A 51 7.72 -2.79 -6.62
N ARG A 52 7.41 -2.63 -5.34
CA ARG A 52 6.37 -3.44 -4.67
C ARG A 52 4.97 -3.14 -5.20
N CYS A 53 4.70 -1.90 -5.60
CA CYS A 53 3.41 -1.45 -6.14
C CYS A 53 3.22 -1.72 -7.64
N GLU A 54 4.23 -2.20 -8.36
CA GLU A 54 4.12 -2.45 -9.81
C GLU A 54 2.95 -3.37 -10.19
N PRO A 55 2.70 -4.51 -9.50
CA PRO A 55 1.53 -5.34 -9.79
C PRO A 55 0.20 -4.60 -9.65
N PHE A 56 0.11 -3.66 -8.71
CA PHE A 56 -1.09 -2.83 -8.53
C PHE A 56 -1.28 -1.83 -9.67
N ASN A 57 -0.17 -1.24 -10.14
CA ASN A 57 -0.20 -0.30 -11.27
C ASN A 57 -0.70 -0.99 -12.55
N HIS A 58 -0.35 -2.27 -12.75
CA HIS A 58 -0.86 -3.06 -13.86
C HIS A 58 -2.39 -3.16 -13.84
N LEU A 59 -2.98 -3.47 -12.67
CA LEU A 59 -4.43 -3.59 -12.49
C LEU A 59 -5.19 -2.28 -12.72
N LEU A 60 -4.52 -1.12 -12.62
CA LEU A 60 -5.14 0.20 -12.84
C LEU A 60 -5.14 0.65 -14.31
N ARG A 61 -4.46 -0.09 -15.21
CA ARG A 61 -4.39 0.25 -16.63
C ARG A 61 -5.75 0.09 -17.30
N LYS A 62 -6.07 1.01 -18.21
CA LYS A 62 -7.31 0.96 -18.99
C LYS A 62 -7.35 -0.32 -19.84
N GLY A 63 -8.48 -1.02 -19.81
CA GLY A 63 -8.68 -2.24 -20.59
C GLY A 63 -8.17 -3.52 -19.93
N VAL A 64 -7.52 -3.42 -18.76
CA VAL A 64 -7.15 -4.59 -17.95
C VAL A 64 -8.34 -5.00 -17.08
N LYS A 65 -8.67 -6.29 -17.09
CA LYS A 65 -9.66 -6.85 -16.16
C LYS A 65 -9.07 -6.87 -14.76
N PHE A 66 -9.85 -6.42 -13.78
CA PHE A 66 -9.42 -6.49 -12.39
C PHE A 66 -9.44 -7.94 -11.92
N GLU A 67 -8.27 -8.54 -11.78
CA GLU A 67 -8.08 -9.87 -11.22
C GLU A 67 -6.97 -9.81 -10.18
N TRP A 68 -7.35 -9.99 -8.91
CA TRP A 68 -6.38 -9.99 -7.82
C TRP A 68 -5.61 -11.31 -7.79
N GLY A 69 -4.53 -11.37 -8.57
CA GLY A 69 -3.71 -12.57 -8.72
C GLY A 69 -2.65 -12.75 -7.63
N HIS A 70 -1.91 -13.85 -7.74
CA HIS A 70 -0.83 -14.22 -6.82
C HIS A 70 0.26 -13.14 -6.69
N GLU A 71 0.64 -12.49 -7.80
CA GLU A 71 1.64 -11.41 -7.78
C GLU A 71 1.18 -10.19 -6.97
N CYS A 72 -0.09 -9.82 -7.12
CA CYS A 72 -0.69 -8.73 -6.34
C CYS A 72 -0.76 -9.10 -4.86
N GLN A 73 -1.17 -10.33 -4.53
CA GLN A 73 -1.19 -10.81 -3.15
C GLN A 73 0.22 -10.82 -2.54
N ALA A 74 1.22 -11.36 -3.25
CA ALA A 74 2.59 -11.40 -2.77
C ALA A 74 3.18 -10.00 -2.55
N SER A 75 2.89 -9.04 -3.44
CA SER A 75 3.27 -7.65 -3.25
C SER A 75 2.57 -6.98 -2.07
N PHE A 76 1.30 -7.32 -1.84
CA PHE A 76 0.52 -6.78 -0.73
C PHE A 76 1.04 -7.27 0.62
N GLU A 77 1.32 -8.57 0.76
CA GLU A 77 1.92 -9.14 1.98
C GLU A 77 3.34 -8.60 2.24
N LYS A 78 4.08 -8.23 1.19
CA LYS A 78 5.38 -7.57 1.32
C LYS A 78 5.30 -6.10 1.78
N ILE A 79 4.13 -5.48 1.71
CA ILE A 79 3.90 -4.07 2.09
C ILE A 79 3.33 -3.97 3.51
N LYS A 80 2.61 -4.99 3.96
CA LYS A 80 2.26 -5.17 5.37
C LYS A 80 3.51 -5.29 6.24
#